data_AF-A0A2D6ZBN9-F1
#
_entry.id   AF-A0A2D6ZBN9-F1
#
_cell.length_a   1.000
_cell.length_b   1.000
_cell.length_c   1.000
_cell.angle_alpha   90.00
_cell.angle_beta   90.00
_cell.angle_gamma   90.00
#
_symmetry.space_group_name_H-M   'P 1'
#
loop_
_entity.id
_entity.type
_entity.pdbx_description
1 polymer ?
#
loop_
_entity_poly.entity_id
_entity_poly.type
_entity_poly.pdbx_seq_one_letter_code
_entity_poly.pdbx_strand_id
1 'polypeptide(L)'
;MKLNKKHKELIKGLIKGKGYFKTPRVPKDTNDKMLDVLLPLYLKGILIFQREYNVPFIGPANEHKVTHKHYVLTTQRDTKNLRKMLKHGEVND
;
A
#
# COMPACT_ATOMS: atom_id res chain seq x y z
N MET A 1 -7.03 15.92 -0.63
CA MET A 1 -6.56 15.34 -1.93
C MET A 1 -7.68 14.51 -2.55
N LYS A 2 -7.97 14.68 -3.86
CA LYS A 2 -8.94 13.81 -4.56
C LYS A 2 -8.41 12.38 -4.70
N LEU A 3 -9.24 11.39 -4.36
CA LEU A 3 -8.87 9.98 -4.44
C LEU A 3 -9.07 9.45 -5.87
N ASN A 4 -7.98 9.00 -6.51
CA ASN A 4 -8.06 8.28 -7.78
C ASN A 4 -8.60 6.85 -7.58
N LYS A 5 -8.87 6.13 -8.68
CA LYS A 5 -9.41 4.77 -8.64
C LYS A 5 -8.54 3.81 -7.81
N LYS A 6 -7.22 3.87 -7.98
CA LYS A 6 -6.27 3.02 -7.27
C LYS A 6 -6.24 3.32 -5.77
N HIS A 7 -6.25 4.59 -5.36
CA HIS A 7 -6.35 4.98 -3.95
C HIS A 7 -7.61 4.38 -3.31
N LYS A 8 -8.75 4.45 -4.01
CA LYS A 8 -10.01 3.88 -3.52
C LYS A 8 -9.92 2.36 -3.39
N GLU A 9 -9.26 1.66 -4.31
CA GLU A 9 -9.03 0.22 -4.24
C GLU A 9 -8.17 -0.17 -3.03
N LEU A 10 -7.08 0.56 -2.77
CA LEU A 10 -6.22 0.32 -1.60
C LEU A 10 -6.98 0.54 -0.29
N ILE A 11 -7.75 1.63 -0.18
CA ILE A 11 -8.56 1.91 1.01
C ILE A 11 -9.63 0.82 1.21
N LYS A 12 -10.27 0.34 0.13
CA LYS A 12 -11.20 -0.80 0.21
C LYS A 12 -10.49 -2.06 0.70
N GLY A 13 -9.28 -2.33 0.22
CA GLY A 13 -8.42 -3.42 0.68
C GLY A 13 -8.16 -3.35 2.18
N LEU A 14 -7.77 -2.17 2.67
CA LEU A 14 -7.56 -1.92 4.10
C LEU A 14 -8.85 -2.11 4.92
N ILE A 15 -10.01 -1.66 4.44
CA ILE A 15 -11.28 -1.88 5.15
C ILE A 15 -11.60 -3.39 5.24
N LYS A 16 -11.42 -4.14 4.15
CA LYS A 16 -11.68 -5.58 4.11
C LYS A 16 -10.74 -6.35 5.04
N GLY A 17 -9.46 -5.99 5.05
CA GLY A 17 -8.45 -6.60 5.91
C GLY A 17 -8.31 -5.97 7.30
N LYS A 18 -9.32 -5.22 7.76
CA LYS A 18 -9.35 -4.59 9.10
C LYS A 18 -8.08 -3.78 9.44
N GLY A 19 -7.62 -2.99 8.48
CA GLY A 19 -6.45 -2.14 8.61
C GLY A 19 -5.16 -2.75 8.07
N TYR A 20 -5.20 -3.97 7.54
CA TYR A 20 -4.08 -4.62 6.88
C TYR A 20 -4.42 -4.95 5.41
N PHE A 21 -3.50 -4.70 4.49
CA PHE A 21 -3.67 -5.09 3.09
C PHE A 21 -2.33 -5.39 2.42
N LYS A 22 -2.29 -6.48 1.65
CA LYS A 22 -1.12 -6.88 0.87
C LYS A 22 -1.39 -6.66 -0.61
N THR A 23 -0.53 -5.89 -1.27
CA THR A 23 -0.65 -5.68 -2.72
C THR A 23 -0.27 -6.95 -3.50
N PRO A 24 -0.69 -7.07 -4.77
CA PRO A 24 -0.17 -8.09 -5.67
C PRO A 24 1.36 -8.05 -5.74
N ARG A 25 1.96 -9.22 -5.97
CA ARG A 25 3.41 -9.35 -6.17
C ARG A 25 3.77 -8.94 -7.59
N VAL A 26 4.86 -8.23 -7.75
CA VAL A 26 5.45 -7.82 -9.03
C VAL A 26 6.92 -8.20 -9.07
N PRO A 27 7.53 -8.42 -10.25
CA PRO A 27 8.96 -8.71 -10.32
C PRO A 27 9.81 -7.60 -9.67
N LYS A 28 10.94 -7.98 -9.06
CA LYS A 28 11.84 -7.05 -8.32
C LYS A 28 12.27 -5.86 -9.19
N ASP A 29 12.61 -6.12 -10.44
CA ASP A 29 13.20 -5.14 -11.34
C ASP A 29 12.17 -4.32 -12.12
N THR A 30 10.88 -4.62 -11.96
CA THR A 30 9.82 -3.82 -12.59
C THR A 30 9.79 -2.43 -11.98
N ASN A 31 9.77 -1.39 -12.82
CA ASN A 31 9.53 -0.02 -12.40
C ASN A 31 8.03 0.16 -12.09
N ASP A 32 7.62 -0.25 -10.88
CA ASP A 32 6.23 -0.26 -10.44
C ASP A 32 5.81 1.14 -9.93
N LYS A 33 4.80 1.71 -10.59
CA LYS A 33 4.16 2.98 -10.22
C LYS A 33 3.30 2.90 -8.95
N MET A 34 3.28 1.76 -8.25
CA MET A 34 2.58 1.63 -6.97
C MET A 34 3.10 2.63 -5.93
N LEU A 35 4.39 2.95 -5.94
CA LEU A 35 4.95 3.94 -5.01
C LEU A 35 4.30 5.32 -5.20
N ASP A 36 4.05 5.74 -6.44
CA ASP A 36 3.39 7.01 -6.78
C ASP A 36 1.95 7.09 -6.25
N VAL A 37 1.30 5.92 -6.09
CA VAL A 37 -0.05 5.78 -5.54
C VAL A 37 -0.03 5.74 -4.01
N LEU A 38 1.02 5.16 -3.42
CA LEU A 38 1.16 5.00 -1.98
C LEU A 38 1.64 6.27 -1.28
N LEU A 39 2.60 6.98 -1.89
CA LEU A 39 3.24 8.14 -1.30
C LEU A 39 2.24 9.24 -0.90
N PRO A 40 1.23 9.62 -1.71
CA PRO A 40 0.27 10.65 -1.31
C PRO A 40 -0.62 10.22 -0.12
N LEU A 41 -0.95 8.93 -0.02
CA LEU A 41 -1.74 8.40 1.09
C LEU A 41 -0.92 8.34 2.38
N TYR A 42 0.37 8.04 2.27
CA TYR A 42 1.31 8.07 3.39
C TYR A 42 1.53 9.49 3.91
N LEU A 43 1.80 10.46 3.03
CA LEU A 43 2.01 11.85 3.41
C LEU A 43 0.78 12.47 4.10
N LYS A 44 -0.42 11.94 3.83
CA LYS A 44 -1.67 12.32 4.50
C LYS A 44 -1.99 11.50 5.76
N GLY A 45 -1.09 10.63 6.21
CA GLY A 45 -1.27 9.81 7.40
C GLY A 45 -2.47 8.85 7.29
N ILE A 46 -2.82 8.42 6.08
CA ILE A 46 -3.92 7.47 5.85
C ILE A 46 -3.43 6.06 6.05
N LEU A 47 -2.24 5.76 5.54
CA LEU A 47 -1.64 4.44 5.63
C LEU A 47 -0.13 4.56 5.85
N ILE A 48 0.43 3.47 6.33
CA ILE A 48 1.86 3.20 6.37
C ILE A 48 2.09 2.04 5.41
N PHE A 49 3.24 2.02 4.73
CA PHE A 49 3.58 0.92 3.84
C PHE A 49 5.01 0.47 4.04
N GLN A 50 5.22 -0.83 3.87
CA GLN A 50 6.54 -1.45 3.84
C GLN A 50 6.69 -2.26 2.56
N ARG A 51 7.85 -2.13 1.91
CA ARG A 51 8.20 -2.99 0.79
C ARG A 51 8.73 -4.31 1.35
N GLU A 52 8.11 -5.39 0.92
CA GLU A 52 8.50 -6.75 1.25
C GLU A 52 8.81 -7.54 0.00
N TYR A 53 9.56 -8.61 0.18
CA TYR A 53 10.03 -9.49 -0.88
C TYR A 53 9.50 -10.90 -0.67
N ASN A 54 9.54 -11.72 -1.72
CA ASN A 54 9.19 -13.14 -1.63
C ASN A 54 10.11 -13.92 -0.67
N VAL A 55 11.36 -13.48 -0.55
CA VAL A 55 12.36 -13.99 0.39
C VAL A 55 12.99 -12.79 1.09
N PRO A 56 13.28 -12.83 2.40
CA PRO A 56 13.97 -11.74 3.08
C PRO A 56 15.27 -11.41 2.38
N PHE A 57 15.52 -10.13 2.06
CA PHE A 57 16.80 -9.72 1.50
C PHE A 57 17.84 -9.65 2.62
N ILE A 58 18.81 -10.56 2.60
CA ILE A 58 19.88 -10.69 3.59
C ILE A 58 21.21 -10.53 2.82
N GLY A 59 21.46 -9.31 2.37
CA GLY A 59 22.69 -8.95 1.66
C GLY A 59 22.89 -9.68 0.32
N PRO A 60 24.14 -9.71 -0.19
CA PRO A 60 24.47 -10.31 -1.48
C PRO A 60 24.17 -11.81 -1.57
N ALA A 61 24.15 -12.51 -0.42
CA ALA A 61 24.04 -13.96 -0.35
C ALA A 61 22.74 -14.53 -0.92
N ASN A 62 21.65 -13.76 -0.89
CA ASN A 62 20.34 -14.21 -1.37
C ASN A 62 19.68 -13.24 -2.35
N GLU A 63 20.41 -12.26 -2.85
CA GLU A 63 19.91 -11.29 -3.80
C GLU A 63 19.26 -11.94 -5.03
N HIS A 64 19.88 -13.00 -5.56
CA HIS A 64 19.40 -13.77 -6.70
C HIS A 64 18.07 -14.53 -6.42
N LYS A 65 17.73 -14.77 -5.14
CA LYS A 65 16.49 -15.43 -4.73
C LYS A 65 15.32 -14.43 -4.61
N VAL A 66 15.63 -13.14 -4.52
CA VAL A 66 14.66 -12.06 -4.46
C VAL A 66 14.15 -11.75 -5.86
N THR A 67 13.10 -12.45 -6.27
CA THR A 67 12.53 -12.32 -7.63
C THR A 67 11.32 -11.41 -7.67
N HIS A 68 10.60 -11.27 -6.56
CA HIS A 68 9.36 -10.51 -6.50
C HIS A 68 9.31 -9.60 -5.28
N LYS A 69 8.69 -8.43 -5.46
CA LYS A 69 8.39 -7.46 -4.43
C LYS A 69 6.88 -7.23 -4.32
N HIS A 70 6.44 -6.78 -3.16
CA HIS A 70 5.08 -6.32 -2.90
C HIS A 70 5.09 -5.29 -1.77
N TYR A 71 3.97 -4.63 -1.55
CA TYR A 71 3.79 -3.71 -0.44
C TYR A 71 2.81 -4.29 0.57
N VAL A 72 3.17 -4.19 1.84
CA VAL A 72 2.28 -4.42 2.96
C VAL A 72 1.84 -3.07 3.46
N LEU A 73 0.52 -2.86 3.50
CA LEU A 73 -0.12 -1.63 3.90
C LEU A 73 -0.78 -1.84 5.26
N THR A 74 -0.56 -0.89 6.16
CA THR A 74 -1.25 -0.82 7.44
C THR A 74 -1.84 0.57 7.66
N THR A 75 -2.80 0.69 8.56
CA THR A 75 -3.37 2.00 8.93
C THR A 75 -3.70 2.04 10.41
N GLN A 76 -3.47 3.20 11.01
CA GLN A 76 -3.89 3.51 12.38
C GLN A 76 -5.31 4.12 12.39
N ARG A 77 -5.90 4.40 11.22
CA ARG A 77 -7.24 4.97 11.11
C ARG A 77 -8.29 3.87 11.29
N ASP A 78 -9.38 4.18 11.98
CA ASP A 78 -10.52 3.28 12.08
C ASP A 78 -11.17 3.05 10.70
N THR A 79 -11.69 1.84 10.49
CA THR A 79 -12.46 1.41 9.33
C THR A 79 -13.63 2.34 9.02
N LYS A 80 -14.27 2.94 10.03
CA LYS A 80 -15.34 3.94 9.83
C LYS A 80 -14.83 5.19 9.12
N ASN A 81 -13.66 5.69 9.51
CA ASN A 81 -13.04 6.86 8.87
C ASN A 81 -12.66 6.56 7.43
N LEU A 82 -12.07 5.37 7.17
CA LEU A 82 -11.75 4.93 5.81
C LEU A 82 -13.01 4.83 4.92
N ARG A 83 -14.13 4.34 5.46
CA ARG A 83 -15.42 4.31 4.73
C ARG A 83 -15.94 5.71 4.41
N LYS A 84 -15.83 6.65 5.35
CA LYS A 84 -16.18 8.06 5.10
C LYS A 84 -15.35 8.66 3.97
N MET A 85 -14.03 8.47 4.00
CA MET A 85 -13.11 8.94 2.95
C MET A 85 -13.51 8.40 1.56
N LEU A 86 -13.89 7.13 1.46
CA LEU A 86 -14.39 6.56 0.19
C LEU A 86 -15.68 7.22 -0.29
N LYS A 87 -16.59 7.56 0.64
CA LYS A 87 -17.88 8.20 0.33
C LYS A 87 -17.68 9.64 -0.16
N HIS A 88 -16.84 10.41 0.51
CA HIS A 88 -16.53 11.79 0.12
C HIS A 88 -15.62 11.85 -1.11
N GLY A 89 -14.85 10.79 -1.38
CA GLY A 89 -13.97 10.72 -2.54
C GLY A 89 -12.70 11.58 -2.41
N GLU A 90 -12.47 12.12 -1.23
CA GLU A 90 -11.34 12.97 -0.91
C GLU A 90 -10.84 12.75 0.52
N VAL A 91 -9.61 13.19 0.72
CA VAL A 91 -8.90 13.18 1.99
C VAL A 91 -8.92 14.60 2.54
N ASN A 92 -9.63 14.79 3.64
CA ASN A 92 -9.61 16.00 4.44
C ASN A 92 -8.61 15.79 5.59
N ASP A 93 -7.82 16.82 5.88
CA ASP A 93 -6.87 16.83 6.99
C ASP A 93 -7.59 16.80 8.34
#